data_AF-Q062W2-F1
#
_entry.id   AF-Q062W2-F1
#
_cell.length_a   1.000
_cell.length_b   1.000
_cell.length_c   1.000
_cell.angle_alpha   90.00
_cell.angle_beta   90.00
_cell.angle_gamma   90.00
#
_symmetry.space_group_name_H-M   'P 1'
#
loop_
_entity.id
_entity.type
_entity.pdbx_description
1 polymer ?
#
loop_
_entity_poly.entity_id
_entity_poly.type
_entity_poly.pdbx_seq_one_letter_code
_entity_poly.pdbx_strand_id
1 'polypeptide(L)'
;MSEVQLEAYLIKYAVPWYFSFYASWQRSQISLLNITYEALVGNTAETLQLVIEKLGYKPVRDKINIAINETKKMNTRLNVGKIGRGKDLSIAYRKEIAELMSMYPGIDFSPFLNDGSF
;
A
#
# COMPACT_ATOMS: atom_id res chain seq x y z
N MET A 1 -11.04 5.93 -22.48
CA MET A 1 -10.87 6.87 -21.36
C MET A 1 -9.42 7.30 -21.37
N SER A 2 -9.13 8.60 -21.39
CA SER A 2 -7.75 9.09 -21.28
C SER A 2 -7.20 8.88 -19.87
N GLU A 3 -5.89 9.00 -19.69
CA GLU A 3 -5.24 8.88 -18.38
C GLU A 3 -5.78 9.90 -17.39
N VAL A 4 -5.89 11.18 -17.80
CA VAL A 4 -6.47 12.26 -16.98
C VAL A 4 -7.93 11.98 -16.59
N GLN A 5 -8.74 11.40 -17.49
CA GLN A 5 -10.12 11.02 -17.17
C GLN A 5 -10.18 9.86 -16.18
N LEU A 6 -9.26 8.90 -16.29
CA LEU A 6 -9.14 7.81 -15.34
C LEU A 6 -8.71 8.30 -13.96
N GLU A 7 -7.72 9.19 -13.88
CA GLU A 7 -7.28 9.81 -12.62
C GLU A 7 -8.42 10.54 -11.92
N ALA A 8 -9.14 11.41 -12.66
CA ALA A 8 -10.30 12.12 -12.14
C ALA A 8 -11.36 11.15 -11.60
N TYR A 9 -11.63 10.07 -12.34
CA TYR A 9 -12.58 9.05 -11.93
C TYR A 9 -12.13 8.34 -10.65
N LEU A 10 -10.85 7.95 -10.57
CA LEU A 10 -10.31 7.29 -9.38
C LEU A 10 -10.35 8.19 -8.15
N ILE A 11 -9.96 9.46 -8.29
CA ILE A 11 -9.99 10.42 -7.18
C ILE A 11 -11.41 10.66 -6.71
N LYS A 12 -12.36 10.80 -7.62
CA LYS A 12 -13.75 11.10 -7.26
C LYS A 12 -14.50 9.90 -6.68
N TYR A 13 -14.22 8.69 -7.15
CA TYR A 13 -15.06 7.52 -6.85
C TYR A 13 -14.31 6.40 -6.10
N ALA A 14 -13.02 6.20 -6.35
CA ALA A 14 -12.25 5.13 -5.72
C ALA A 14 -11.56 5.58 -4.43
N VAL A 15 -10.94 6.76 -4.41
CA VAL A 15 -10.20 7.28 -3.24
C VAL A 15 -11.08 7.44 -2.00
N PRO A 16 -12.30 8.00 -2.06
CA PRO A 16 -13.14 8.13 -0.86
C PRO A 16 -13.48 6.78 -0.24
N TRP A 17 -13.80 5.79 -1.08
CA TRP A 17 -14.04 4.42 -0.62
C TRP A 17 -12.78 3.80 -0.01
N TYR A 18 -11.63 3.98 -0.66
CA TYR A 18 -10.35 3.45 -0.18
C TYR A 18 -9.96 4.04 1.18
N PHE A 19 -10.13 5.34 1.38
CA PHE A 19 -9.87 5.98 2.68
C PHE A 19 -10.83 5.53 3.76
N SER A 20 -12.12 5.35 3.43
CA SER A 20 -13.09 4.77 4.36
C SER A 20 -12.67 3.35 4.77
N PHE A 21 -12.29 2.52 3.80
CA PHE A 21 -11.77 1.18 4.05
C PHE A 21 -10.52 1.20 4.93
N TYR A 22 -9.51 2.00 4.60
CA TYR A 22 -8.28 2.11 5.38
C TYR A 22 -8.54 2.59 6.81
N ALA A 23 -9.33 3.65 6.98
CA ALA A 23 -9.70 4.19 8.28
C ALA A 23 -10.46 3.16 9.12
N SER A 24 -11.28 2.29 8.51
CA SER A 24 -11.98 1.21 9.22
C SER A 24 -11.02 0.21 9.87
N TRP A 25 -9.91 -0.12 9.19
CA TRP A 25 -8.86 -0.96 9.77
C TRP A 25 -8.14 -0.25 10.91
N GLN A 26 -7.73 1.00 10.72
CA GLN A 26 -7.04 1.76 11.77
C GLN A 26 -7.88 1.94 13.04
N ARG A 27 -9.22 2.03 12.90
CA ARG A 27 -10.17 2.13 14.04
C ARG A 27 -10.54 0.78 14.63
N SER A 28 -10.17 -0.32 13.99
CA SER A 28 -10.49 -1.65 14.49
C SER A 28 -9.70 -1.92 15.79
N GLN A 29 -10.32 -2.63 16.73
CA GLN A 29 -9.67 -3.02 17.99
C GLN A 29 -8.85 -4.31 17.88
N ILE A 30 -8.53 -4.73 16.65
CA ILE A 30 -7.72 -5.93 16.41
C ILE A 30 -6.25 -5.57 16.31
N SER A 31 -5.37 -6.49 16.71
CA SER A 31 -3.93 -6.31 16.55
C SER A 31 -3.56 -6.39 15.06
N LEU A 32 -3.14 -5.28 14.49
CA LEU A 32 -2.72 -5.19 13.09
C LEU A 32 -1.19 -5.25 12.93
N LEU A 33 -0.78 -5.82 11.80
CA LEU A 33 0.55 -5.64 11.24
C LEU A 33 0.39 -4.91 9.91
N ASN A 34 0.67 -3.61 9.90
CA ASN A 34 0.58 -2.80 8.69
C ASN A 34 1.83 -3.01 7.84
N ILE A 35 1.65 -3.49 6.62
CA ILE A 35 2.72 -3.70 5.64
C ILE A 35 2.32 -2.97 4.37
N THR A 36 3.20 -2.10 3.88
CA THR A 36 3.01 -1.42 2.60
C THR A 36 3.52 -2.29 1.46
N TYR A 37 2.99 -2.07 0.27
CA TYR A 37 3.46 -2.75 -0.94
C TYR A 37 4.93 -2.43 -1.22
N GLU A 38 5.34 -1.18 -0.97
CA GLU A 38 6.69 -0.68 -1.13
C GLU A 38 7.67 -1.40 -0.21
N ALA A 39 7.31 -1.63 1.06
CA ALA A 39 8.13 -2.41 1.99
C ALA A 39 8.27 -3.86 1.51
N LEU A 40 7.17 -4.48 1.07
CA LEU A 40 7.16 -5.86 0.58
C LEU A 40 8.02 -6.04 -0.67
N VAL A 41 7.93 -5.13 -1.64
CA VAL A 41 8.71 -5.20 -2.88
C VAL A 41 10.16 -4.77 -2.65
N GLY A 42 10.40 -3.78 -1.79
CA GLY A 42 11.73 -3.29 -1.45
C GLY A 42 12.59 -4.32 -0.73
N ASN A 43 12.02 -5.07 0.22
CA ASN A 43 12.70 -6.18 0.88
C ASN A 43 11.72 -7.30 1.28
N THR A 44 11.40 -8.16 0.31
CA THR A 44 10.42 -9.24 0.51
C THR A 44 10.81 -10.19 1.64
N ALA A 45 12.08 -10.57 1.74
CA ALA A 45 12.52 -11.54 2.73
C ALA A 45 12.44 -10.97 4.16
N GLU A 46 12.80 -9.70 4.36
CA GLU A 46 12.63 -9.02 5.65
C GLU A 46 11.16 -8.82 6.02
N THR A 47 10.33 -8.41 5.06
CA THR A 47 8.89 -8.25 5.28
C THR A 47 8.23 -9.57 5.67
N LEU A 48 8.56 -10.67 4.99
CA LEU A 48 8.04 -12.00 5.32
C LEU A 48 8.55 -12.50 6.67
N GLN A 49 9.80 -12.17 7.03
CA GLN A 49 10.34 -12.47 8.34
C GLN A 49 9.51 -11.82 9.45
N LEU A 50 9.19 -10.53 9.32
CA LEU A 50 8.34 -9.79 10.26
C LEU A 50 6.94 -10.42 10.38
N VAL A 51 6.32 -10.83 9.27
CA VAL A 51 5.02 -11.52 9.28
C VAL A 51 5.10 -12.83 10.07
N ILE A 52 6.11 -13.66 9.81
CA ILE A 52 6.28 -14.96 10.47
C ILE A 52 6.51 -14.79 11.98
N GLU A 53 7.34 -13.82 12.36
CA GLU A 53 7.59 -13.48 13.77
C GLU A 53 6.30 -12.99 14.46
N LYS A 54 5.53 -12.12 13.80
CA LYS A 54 4.24 -11.64 14.34
C LYS A 54 3.21 -12.74 14.52
N LEU A 55 3.28 -13.79 13.69
CA LEU A 55 2.46 -15.01 13.83
C LEU A 55 2.95 -15.93 14.97
N GLY A 56 4.05 -15.60 15.65
CA GLY A 56 4.60 -16.38 16.77
C GLY A 56 5.53 -17.52 16.36
N TYR A 57 5.97 -17.56 15.09
CA TYR A 57 6.91 -18.56 14.60
C TYR A 57 8.32 -18.02 14.55
N LYS A 58 9.31 -18.91 14.68
CA LYS A 58 10.71 -18.58 14.45
C LYS A 58 11.01 -18.64 12.94
N PRO A 59 11.31 -17.51 12.29
CA PRO A 59 11.63 -17.51 10.86
C PRO A 59 12.96 -18.22 10.60
N VAL A 60 13.01 -18.98 9.51
CA VAL A 60 14.25 -19.57 8.98
C VAL A 60 14.55 -18.90 7.66
N ARG A 61 15.56 -18.02 7.65
CA ARG A 61 15.87 -17.14 6.51
C ARG A 61 16.04 -17.92 5.20
N ASP A 62 16.68 -19.08 5.25
CA ASP A 62 16.91 -19.92 4.08
C ASP A 62 15.59 -20.45 3.49
N LYS A 63 14.65 -20.88 4.34
CA LYS A 63 13.33 -21.33 3.89
C LYS A 63 12.54 -20.19 3.24
N ILE A 64 12.64 -18.98 3.80
CA ILE A 64 12.01 -17.78 3.22
C ILE A 64 12.58 -17.51 1.82
N ASN A 65 13.90 -17.51 1.68
CA ASN A 65 14.57 -17.26 0.41
C ASN A 65 14.25 -18.33 -0.65
N ILE A 66 14.18 -19.60 -0.25
CA ILE A 66 13.78 -20.72 -1.11
C ILE A 66 12.35 -20.48 -1.63
N ALA A 67 11.40 -20.22 -0.73
CA ALA A 67 10.01 -19.97 -1.10
C ALA A 67 9.86 -18.76 -2.05
N ILE A 68 10.55 -17.65 -1.78
CA ILE A 68 10.57 -16.48 -2.66
C ILE A 68 11.04 -16.87 -4.08
N ASN A 69 12.13 -17.63 -4.19
CA ASN A 69 12.67 -18.04 -5.48
C ASN A 69 11.75 -19.00 -6.25
N GLU A 70 10.98 -19.84 -5.57
CA GLU A 70 9.98 -20.71 -6.20
C GLU A 70 8.83 -19.90 -6.81
N THR A 71 8.36 -18.86 -6.11
CA THR A 71 7.24 -18.02 -6.61
C THR A 71 7.61 -17.22 -7.86
N LYS A 72 8.88 -16.82 -8.03
CA LYS A 72 9.36 -16.13 -9.25
C LYS A 72 9.22 -16.96 -10.53
N LYS A 73 9.14 -18.29 -10.41
CA LYS A 73 8.97 -19.20 -11.55
C LYS A 73 7.49 -19.38 -11.94
N MET A 74 6.57 -18.83 -11.15
CA MET A 74 5.13 -18.94 -11.38
C MET A 74 4.65 -17.77 -12.24
N ASN A 75 3.72 -18.06 -13.16
CA ASN A 75 3.03 -17.02 -13.90
C ASN A 75 2.01 -16.34 -12.97
N THR A 76 2.33 -15.13 -12.51
CA THR A 76 1.45 -14.34 -11.67
C THR A 76 0.70 -13.32 -12.52
N ARG A 77 -0.56 -13.01 -12.17
CA ARG A 77 -1.33 -11.93 -12.82
C ARG A 77 -0.83 -10.52 -12.44
N LEU A 78 0.42 -10.38 -11.99
CA LEU A 78 1.01 -9.12 -11.57
C LEU A 78 1.23 -8.22 -12.79
N ASN A 79 0.43 -7.16 -12.89
CA ASN A 79 0.60 -6.12 -13.90
C ASN A 79 1.74 -5.18 -13.51
N VAL A 80 2.95 -5.45 -14.00
CA VAL A 80 4.16 -4.58 -14.07
C VAL A 80 4.72 -4.05 -12.73
N GLY A 81 3.94 -3.90 -11.66
CA GLY A 81 4.40 -3.55 -10.31
C GLY A 81 5.13 -2.21 -10.21
N LYS A 82 4.76 -1.20 -11.01
CA LYS A 82 5.43 0.12 -10.98
C LYS A 82 4.92 0.95 -9.80
N ILE A 83 5.82 1.22 -8.86
CA ILE A 83 5.65 2.18 -7.76
C ILE A 83 5.73 3.61 -8.30
N GLY A 84 5.01 4.56 -7.68
CA GLY A 84 5.26 6.00 -7.87
C GLY A 84 4.48 6.69 -9.00
N ARG A 85 3.49 6.06 -9.63
CA ARG A 85 2.64 6.73 -10.64
C ARG A 85 1.86 7.92 -10.09
N GLY A 86 1.59 7.95 -8.79
CA GLY A 86 0.94 9.09 -8.13
C GLY A 86 1.76 10.38 -8.17
N LYS A 87 3.06 10.32 -8.48
CA LYS A 87 3.93 11.50 -8.56
C LYS A 87 3.55 12.45 -9.69
N ASP A 88 2.95 11.93 -10.76
CA ASP A 88 2.59 12.74 -11.93
C ASP A 88 1.20 13.39 -11.79
N LEU A 89 0.50 13.14 -10.68
CA LEU A 89 -0.78 13.77 -10.39
C LEU A 89 -0.65 15.29 -10.28
N SER A 90 -1.61 16.00 -10.89
CA SER A 90 -1.70 17.45 -10.81
C SER A 90 -1.80 17.96 -9.36
N ILE A 91 -1.35 19.20 -9.13
CA ILE A 91 -1.47 19.87 -7.83
C ILE A 91 -2.92 19.94 -7.36
N ALA A 92 -3.87 20.15 -8.28
CA ALA A 92 -5.30 20.20 -7.96
C ALA A 92 -5.82 18.86 -7.40
N TYR A 93 -5.44 17.76 -8.05
CA TYR A 93 -5.79 16.41 -7.59
C TYR A 93 -5.14 16.05 -6.26
N ARG A 94 -3.89 16.46 -6.05
CA ARG A 94 -3.25 16.29 -4.75
C ARG A 94 -4.00 17.07 -3.67
N LYS A 95 -4.38 18.32 -3.93
CA LYS A 95 -5.18 19.10 -2.97
C LYS A 95 -6.51 18.40 -2.63
N GLU A 96 -7.22 17.87 -3.62
CA GLU A 96 -8.48 17.14 -3.41
C GLU A 96 -8.27 15.89 -2.55
N ILE A 97 -7.21 15.11 -2.79
CA ILE A 97 -6.88 13.94 -1.98
C ILE A 97 -6.55 14.35 -0.53
N ALA A 98 -5.79 15.43 -0.33
CA ALA A 98 -5.47 15.94 1.00
C ALA A 98 -6.73 16.42 1.76
N GLU A 99 -7.66 17.09 1.06
CA GLU A 99 -8.97 17.46 1.62
C GLU A 99 -9.77 16.22 2.04
N LEU A 100 -9.78 15.15 1.24
CA LEU A 100 -10.41 13.88 1.60
C LEU A 100 -9.76 13.23 2.84
N MET A 101 -8.44 13.26 2.97
CA MET A 101 -7.75 12.76 4.17
C MET A 101 -8.17 13.53 5.43
N SER A 102 -8.33 14.86 5.33
CA SER A 102 -8.72 15.71 6.46
C SER A 102 -10.09 15.37 7.07
N MET A 103 -10.95 14.66 6.33
CA MET A 103 -12.26 14.20 6.80
C MET A 103 -12.17 13.04 7.81
N TYR A 104 -10.99 12.47 8.03
CA TYR A 104 -10.78 11.32 8.92
C TYR A 104 -9.86 11.70 10.09
N PRO A 105 -10.33 12.50 11.07
CA PRO A 105 -9.50 12.90 12.21
C PRO A 105 -9.04 11.68 13.01
N GLY A 106 -7.79 11.71 13.45
CA GLY A 106 -7.14 10.65 14.23
C GLY A 106 -6.70 9.43 13.43
N ILE A 107 -6.84 9.44 12.09
CA ILE A 107 -6.27 8.40 11.22
C ILE A 107 -4.90 8.85 10.74
N ASP A 108 -3.90 7.98 10.91
CA ASP A 108 -2.56 8.21 10.38
C ASP A 108 -2.49 7.82 8.90
N PHE A 109 -2.39 8.80 8.01
CA PHE A 109 -2.16 8.58 6.57
C PHE A 109 -0.69 8.68 6.17
N SER A 110 0.25 8.88 7.11
CA SER A 110 1.69 8.99 6.82
C SER A 110 2.26 7.83 5.98
N PRO A 111 1.76 6.57 6.05
CA PRO A 111 2.23 5.51 5.16
C PRO A 111 2.04 5.80 3.66
N PHE A 112 1.06 6.64 3.29
CA PHE A 112 0.80 7.04 1.91
C PHE A 112 1.60 8.29 1.46
N LEU A 113 2.24 9.00 2.39
CA LEU A 113 2.93 10.28 2.13
C LEU A 113 4.45 10.12 1.95
N ASN A 114 4.96 8.88 2.09
CA ASN A 114 6.39 8.55 2.32
C ASN A 114 7.37 8.88 1.19
N ASP A 115 6.94 9.50 0.09
CA ASP A 115 7.81 9.95 -1.00
C ASP A 115 7.69 11.46 -1.31
N GLY A 116 7.16 12.25 -0.36
CA GLY A 116 6.94 13.69 -0.55
C GLY A 116 5.80 13.97 -1.53
N SER A 117 4.85 13.05 -1.62
CA SER A 117 3.70 13.19 -2.52
C SER A 117 2.54 14.02 -1.95
N PHE A 118 2.76 14.86 -0.93
CA PHE A 118 1.96 16.07 -0.64
C PHE A 118 2.85 17.15 -0.03
#